data_AF-A0A2P8PTY9-F1
#
_entry.id   AF-A0A2P8PTY9-F1
#
_cell.length_a   1.000
_cell.length_b   1.000
_cell.length_c   1.000
_cell.angle_alpha   90.00
_cell.angle_beta   90.00
_cell.angle_gamma   90.00
#
_symmetry.space_group_name_H-M   'P 1'
#
loop_
_entity.id
_entity.type
_entity.pdbx_description
1 polymer ?
#
loop_
_entity_poly.entity_id
_entity_poly.type
_entity_poly.pdbx_seq_one_letter_code
_entity_poly.pdbx_strand_id
1 'polypeptide(L)' 'VLSALPYDTWEGLSAGLYAPLASGGSVVLCRNLDLLGEDALAKRIESERVTSTAR' A
#
# COMPACT_ATOMS: atom_id res chain seq x y z
N VAL A 1 -4.71 3.98 -0.53
CA VAL A 1 -3.58 3.37 -1.24
C VAL A 1 -3.06 2.19 -0.44
N LEU A 2 -2.85 1.03 -1.07
CA LEU A 2 -2.14 -0.09 -0.46
C LEU A 2 -0.68 -0.02 -0.89
N SER A 3 0.24 0.08 0.07
CA SER A 3 1.67 0.19 -0.21
C SER A 3 2.40 -1.09 0.15
N ALA A 4 3.13 -1.63 -0.81
CA ALA A 4 4.06 -2.76 -0.69
C ALA A 4 5.52 -2.32 -0.72
N LEU A 5 5.77 -1.02 -0.85
CA LEU A 5 7.12 -0.47 -0.98
C LEU A 5 7.85 -0.51 0.36
N PRO A 6 9.16 -0.80 0.36
CA PRO A 6 9.97 -0.71 1.56
C PRO A 6 10.17 0.77 1.93
N TYR A 7 10.05 1.10 3.22
CA TYR A 7 10.16 2.47 3.73
C TYR A 7 11.57 2.85 4.20
N ASP A 8 12.58 2.08 3.78
CA ASP A 8 13.99 2.34 4.02
C ASP A 8 14.61 3.25 2.95
N THR A 9 13.86 3.56 1.87
CA THR A 9 14.27 4.46 0.80
C THR A 9 13.36 5.68 0.72
N TRP A 10 13.92 6.77 0.19
CA TRP A 10 13.14 7.98 -0.10
C TRP A 10 12.00 7.71 -1.09
N GLU A 11 12.24 6.88 -2.11
CA GLU A 11 11.22 6.54 -3.11
C GLU A 11 10.04 5.80 -2.46
N GLY A 12 10.32 4.81 -1.62
CA GLY A 12 9.28 4.09 -0.89
C GLY A 12 8.50 4.97 0.09
N LEU A 13 9.18 5.88 0.80
CA LEU A 13 8.51 6.83 1.69
C LEU A 13 7.67 7.85 0.92
N SER A 14 8.23 8.45 -0.13
CA SER A 14 7.55 9.51 -0.90
C SER A 14 6.35 8.98 -1.67
N ALA A 15 6.49 7.88 -2.41
CA ALA A 15 5.41 7.29 -3.19
C ALA A 15 4.45 6.43 -2.34
N GLY A 16 4.98 5.70 -1.37
CA GLY A 16 4.21 4.72 -0.60
C GLY A 16 3.49 5.28 0.62
N LEU A 17 3.94 6.41 1.18
CA LEU A 17 3.37 6.99 2.41
C LEU A 17 3.00 8.46 2.24
N TYR A 18 3.95 9.31 1.84
CA TYR A 18 3.72 10.75 1.84
C TYR A 18 2.78 11.23 0.74
N ALA A 19 2.91 10.72 -0.50
CA ALA A 19 2.05 11.15 -1.61
C ALA A 19 0.55 10.88 -1.33
N PRO A 20 0.14 9.68 -0.87
CA PRO A 20 -1.26 9.45 -0.52
C PRO A 20 -1.76 10.37 0.59
N LEU A 21 -0.97 10.60 1.64
CA LEU A 21 -1.36 11.46 2.75
C LEU A 21 -1.46 12.93 2.34
N ALA A 22 -0.50 13.43 1.55
CA ALA A 22 -0.51 14.79 1.02
C ALA A 22 -1.69 15.04 0.08
N SER A 23 -2.17 14.01 -0.63
CA SER A 23 -3.39 14.07 -1.44
C SER A 23 -4.71 13.99 -0.65
N GLY A 24 -4.65 13.88 0.69
CA GLY A 24 -5.82 13.70 1.55
C GLY A 24 -6.41 12.29 1.55
N GLY A 25 -5.64 11.31 1.07
CA GLY A 25 -6.02 9.89 1.08
C GLY A 25 -5.57 9.14 2.33
N SER A 26 -5.89 7.85 2.35
CA SER A 26 -5.47 6.91 3.39
C SER A 26 -4.44 5.91 2.85
N VAL A 27 -3.59 5.40 3.73
CA VAL A 27 -2.60 4.35 3.42
C VAL A 27 -2.92 3.11 4.24
N VAL A 28 -2.99 1.95 3.56
CA VAL A 28 -3.14 0.63 4.17
C VAL A 28 -1.75 0.02 4.26
N LEU A 29 -1.26 -0.14 5.49
CA LEU A 29 0.01 -0.78 5.79
C LEU A 29 -0.18 -2.27 5.98
N CYS A 30 0.45 -3.08 5.13
CA CYS A 30 0.43 -4.53 5.24
C CYS A 30 1.85 -5.06 5.39
N ARG A 31 2.16 -5.60 6.58
CA ARG A 31 3.41 -6.32 6.82
C ARG A 31 3.42 -7.60 5.98
N ASN A 32 4.56 -7.88 5.34
CA ASN A 32 4.82 -9.10 4.55
C ASN A 32 3.83 -9.31 3.38
N LEU A 33 3.48 -8.23 2.66
CA LEU A 33 2.56 -8.32 1.52
C LEU A 33 3.09 -9.23 0.40
N ASP A 34 4.40 -9.32 0.25
CA ASP A 34 5.14 -10.23 -0.63
C ASP A 34 4.90 -11.71 -0.32
N LEU A 35 4.47 -12.03 0.90
CA LEU A 35 4.09 -13.39 1.31
C LEU A 35 2.59 -13.66 1.12
N LEU A 36 1.79 -12.65 0.75
CA LEU A 36 0.38 -12.82 0.43
C LEU A 36 0.23 -13.33 -1.01
N GLY A 37 -0.45 -14.47 -1.18
CA GLY A 37 -0.89 -14.90 -2.51
C GLY A 37 -1.91 -13.93 -3.13
N GLU A 38 -2.06 -13.98 -4.44
CA GLU A 38 -2.92 -13.05 -5.20
C GLU A 38 -4.37 -13.03 -4.70
N ASP A 39 -4.94 -14.18 -4.32
CA ASP A 39 -6.30 -14.27 -3.79
C ASP A 39 -6.46 -13.55 -2.44
N ALA A 40 -5.43 -13.62 -1.58
CA ALA A 40 -5.45 -12.93 -0.30
C ALA A 40 -5.28 -11.42 -0.50
N LEU A 41 -4.50 -11.00 -1.49
CA LEU A 41 -4.34 -9.60 -1.85
C LEU A 41 -5.65 -9.02 -2.39
N ALA A 42 -6.35 -9.74 -3.26
CA ALA A 42 -7.64 -9.33 -3.81
C ALA A 42 -8.68 -9.11 -2.69
N LYS A 43 -8.79 -10.05 -1.75
CA LYS A 43 -9.67 -9.90 -0.58
C LYS A 43 -9.32 -8.68 0.28
N ARG A 44 -8.03 -8.37 0.42
CA ARG A 44 -7.57 -7.20 1.18
C ARG A 44 -7.96 -5.91 0.47
N ILE A 45 -7.75 -5.84 -0.84
CA ILE A 45 -8.14 -4.70 -1.68
C ILE A 45 -9.63 -4.44 -1.54
N GLU A 46 -10.45 -5.49 -1.57
CA GLU A 46 -11.89 -5.39 -1.36
C GLU A 46 -12.25 -4.92 0.05
N SER A 47 -11.74 -5.59 1.09
CA SER A 47 -12.05 -5.31 2.50
C SER A 47 -11.70 -3.88 2.90
N GLU A 48 -10.54 -3.40 2.47
CA GLU A 48 -10.02 -2.07 2.80
C GLU A 48 -10.45 -1.00 1.78
N ARG A 49 -11.26 -1.39 0.78
CA ARG A 49 -11.71 -0.53 -0.32
C ARG A 49 -10.57 0.24 -0.98
N VAL A 50 -9.49 -0.47 -1.30
CA VAL A 50 -8.28 0.11 -1.86
C VAL A 50 -8.56 0.58 -3.29
N THR A 51 -8.29 1.86 -3.54
CA THR A 51 -8.47 2.50 -4.86
C THR A 51 -7.18 2.59 -5.69
N SER A 52 -6.02 2.37 -5.08
CA SER A 52 -4.72 2.41 -5.77
C SER A 52 -3.67 1.62 -4.98
N THR A 53 -2.72 1.00 -5.68
CA THR A 53 -1.65 0.18 -5.12
C THR A 53 -0.28 0.74 -5.52
N ALA A 54 0.61 0.91 -4.55
CA ALA A 54 2.02 1.27 -4.77
C ALA A 54 2.88 0.06 -4.41
N ARG A 55 3.64 -0.47 -5.37
CA ARG A 55 4.45 -1.69 -5.23
C ARG A 55 5.73 -1.57 -6.03
#